data_AF-A0A6B0ZGA8-F1
#
_entry.id   AF-A0A6B0ZGA8-F1
#
_cell.length_a   1.000
_cell.length_b   1.000
_cell.length_c   1.000
_cell.angle_alpha   90.00
_cell.angle_beta   90.00
_cell.angle_gamma   90.00
#
_symmetry.space_group_name_H-M   'P 1'
#
loop_
_entity.id
_entity.type
_entity.pdbx_description
1 polymer ?
#
loop_
_entity_poly.entity_id
_entity_poly.type
_entity_poly.pdbx_seq_one_letter_code
_entity_poly.pdbx_strand_id
1 'polypeptide(L)' 'MDSPVAKIIMLAATIAITVAVVAFTWQVVGSNTPDPTADPATDKAQIKHENLCNAVGGTWDGTAKTCS' A
#
# COMPACT_ATOMS: atom_id res chain seq x y z
N MET A 1 15.65 -38.64 -19.22
CA MET A 1 14.18 -38.83 -19.22
C MET A 1 13.53 -37.50 -18.87
N ASP A 2 13.27 -36.66 -19.88
CA ASP A 2 12.34 -35.53 -19.75
C ASP A 2 10.92 -36.09 -19.63
N SER A 3 10.54 -36.53 -18.43
CA SER A 3 9.20 -37.04 -18.21
C SER A 3 8.19 -35.89 -18.33
N PRO A 4 7.17 -36.00 -19.21
CA PRO A 4 6.12 -34.98 -19.35
C PRO A 4 5.45 -34.63 -18.01
N VAL A 5 5.39 -35.59 -17.09
CA VAL A 5 4.87 -35.44 -15.73
C VAL A 5 5.69 -34.42 -14.92
N ALA A 6 7.02 -34.46 -15.01
CA ALA A 6 7.89 -33.53 -14.30
C ALA A 6 7.72 -32.08 -14.80
N LYS A 7 7.48 -31.90 -16.11
CA LYS A 7 7.21 -30.59 -16.71
C LYS A 7 5.87 -30.03 -16.22
N ILE A 8 4.83 -30.86 -16.12
CA ILE A 8 3.51 -30.46 -15.62
C ILE A 8 3.59 -30.07 -14.13
N ILE A 9 4.30 -30.84 -13.31
CA ILE A 9 4.49 -30.54 -11.89
C ILE A 9 5.25 -29.23 -11.69
N MET A 10 6.33 -29.00 -12.46
CA MET A 10 7.03 -27.72 -12.41
C MET A 10 6.15 -26.55 -12.84
N LEU A 11 5.34 -26.72 -13.90
CA LEU A 11 4.43 -25.67 -14.36
C LEU A 11 3.41 -25.32 -13.27
N ALA A 12 2.80 -26.33 -12.65
CA ALA A 12 1.84 -26.14 -11.56
C ALA A 12 2.46 -25.45 -10.34
N ALA A 13 3.67 -25.85 -9.96
CA ALA A 13 4.40 -25.21 -8.86
C ALA A 13 4.69 -23.73 -9.15
N THR A 14 5.10 -23.43 -10.39
CA THR A 14 5.41 -22.06 -10.81
C THR A 14 4.16 -21.18 -10.76
N ILE A 15 3.01 -21.68 -11.24
CA ILE A 15 1.72 -20.98 -11.17
C ILE A 15 1.33 -20.73 -9.71
N ALA A 16 1.43 -21.74 -8.85
CA ALA A 16 1.09 -21.61 -7.43
C ALA A 16 1.95 -20.53 -6.73
N ILE A 17 3.26 -20.51 -6.98
CA ILE A 17 4.18 -19.51 -6.43
C ILE A 17 3.80 -18.11 -6.94
N THR A 18 3.50 -17.97 -8.23
CA THR A 18 3.15 -16.67 -8.83
C THR A 18 1.86 -16.12 -8.22
N VAL A 19 0.84 -16.97 -8.04
CA VAL A 19 -0.42 -16.58 -7.38
C VAL A 19 -0.17 -16.17 -5.92
N ALA A 20 0.66 -16.89 -5.19
CA ALA A 20 1.00 -16.57 -3.80
C ALA A 20 1.72 -15.21 -3.68
N VAL A 21 2.68 -14.93 -4.58
CA VAL A 21 3.39 -13.64 -4.62
C VAL A 21 2.41 -12.51 -4.92
N VAL A 22 1.56 -12.66 -5.94
CA VAL A 22 0.55 -11.65 -6.29
C VAL A 22 -0.38 -11.38 -5.11
N ALA A 23 -0.91 -12.42 -4.47
CA ALA A 23 -1.79 -12.27 -3.30
C ALA A 23 -1.10 -11.52 -2.15
N PHE A 24 0.14 -11.89 -1.83
CA PHE A 24 0.91 -11.22 -0.78
C PHE A 24 1.18 -9.75 -1.12
N THR A 25 1.63 -9.47 -2.35
CA THR A 25 1.88 -8.10 -2.79
C THR A 25 0.62 -7.25 -2.78
N TRP A 26 -0.54 -7.81 -3.15
CA TRP A 26 -1.82 -7.10 -3.07
C TRP A 26 -2.23 -6.78 -1.64
N GLN A 27 -2.02 -7.69 -0.69
CA GLN A 27 -2.29 -7.38 0.72
C GLN A 27 -1.39 -6.25 1.22
N VAL A 28 -0.10 -6.28 0.90
CA VAL A 28 0.84 -5.22 1.30
C VAL A 28 0.46 -3.87 0.68
N VAL A 29 0.15 -3.84 -0.63
CA VAL A 29 -0.28 -2.61 -1.31
C VAL A 29 -1.60 -2.11 -0.72
N GLY A 30 -2.59 -3.00 -0.55
CA GLY A 30 -3.90 -2.65 0.01
C GLY A 30 -3.81 -2.08 1.42
N SER A 31 -2.98 -2.67 2.29
CA SER A 31 -2.76 -2.14 3.65
C SER A 31 -2.02 -0.80 3.69
N ASN A 32 -1.33 -0.41 2.62
CA ASN A 32 -0.65 0.88 2.51
C ASN A 32 -1.36 1.85 1.56
N THR A 33 -2.49 1.44 0.97
CA THR A 33 -3.27 2.31 0.10
C THR A 33 -4.05 3.27 1.01
N PRO A 34 -3.92 4.59 0.83
CA PRO A 34 -4.74 5.55 1.56
C PRO A 34 -6.21 5.19 1.37
N ASP A 35 -6.94 5.03 2.48
CA ASP A 35 -8.36 4.68 2.42
C ASP A 35 -9.11 5.83 1.73
N PRO A 36 -9.75 5.59 0.57
CA PRO A 36 -10.46 6.65 -0.15
C PRO A 36 -11.70 7.17 0.58
N THR A 37 -12.13 6.48 1.64
CA THR A 37 -13.24 6.87 2.52
C THR A 37 -12.76 7.48 3.84
N ALA A 38 -11.45 7.45 4.13
CA ALA A 38 -10.91 8.15 5.27
C ALA A 38 -11.13 9.65 5.11
N ASP A 39 -11.61 10.27 6.18
CA ASP A 39 -11.82 11.72 6.22
C ASP A 39 -10.46 12.41 5.98
N PRO A 40 -10.30 13.17 4.87
CA PRO A 40 -9.04 13.86 4.58
C PRO A 40 -8.63 14.83 5.69
N ALA A 41 -9.56 15.30 6.53
CA ALA A 41 -9.22 16.10 7.70
C ALA A 41 -8.46 15.29 8.77
N THR A 42 -8.77 13.99 8.91
CA THR A 42 -8.08 13.09 9.85
C THR A 42 -6.66 12.79 9.38
N ASP A 43 -6.45 12.60 8.08
CA ASP A 43 -5.12 12.40 7.50
C ASP A 43 -4.25 13.66 7.57
N LYS A 44 -4.84 14.83 7.31
CA LYS A 44 -4.14 16.11 7.48
C LYS A 44 -3.74 16.34 8.94
N ALA A 45 -4.60 16.00 9.91
CA ALA A 45 -4.29 16.14 11.33
C ALA A 45 -3.08 15.30 11.80
N GLN A 46 -2.69 14.25 11.06
CA GLN A 46 -1.48 13.47 11.35
C GLN A 46 -0.19 14.16 10.88
N ILE A 47 -0.28 15.17 10.01
CA ILE A 47 0.86 15.91 9.50
C ILE A 47 1.35 16.89 10.58
N LYS A 48 2.54 16.62 11.12
CA LYS A 48 3.20 17.43 12.17
C LYS A 48 4.27 18.37 11.66
N HIS A 49 4.34 18.56 10.35
CA HIS A 49 5.34 19.41 9.70
C HIS A 49 4.66 20.39 8.74
N GLU A 50 4.99 21.67 8.88
CA GLU A 50 4.40 22.77 8.11
C GLU A 50 4.61 22.62 6.60
N ASN A 51 5.80 22.21 6.17
CA ASN A 51 6.11 22.00 4.75
C ASN A 51 5.25 20.90 4.12
N LEU A 52 5.02 19.80 4.84
CA LEU A 52 4.15 18.70 4.41
C LEU A 52 2.67 19.13 4.42
N CYS A 53 2.26 19.95 5.39
CA CYS A 53 0.90 20.48 5.45
C CYS A 53 0.56 21.35 4.24
N ASN A 54 1.47 22.26 3.89
CA ASN A 54 1.32 23.14 2.73
C ASN A 54 1.32 22.33 1.41
N ALA A 55 2.13 21.27 1.32
CA ALA A 55 2.20 20.43 0.13
C ALA A 55 0.90 19.66 -0.16
N VAL A 56 0.12 19.33 0.87
CA VAL A 56 -1.20 18.67 0.73
C VAL A 56 -2.37 19.67 0.67
N GLY A 57 -2.09 20.97 0.57
CA GLY A 57 -3.11 22.02 0.55
C GLY A 57 -3.88 22.14 1.88
N GLY A 58 -3.24 21.81 3.00
CA GLY A 58 -3.75 22.05 4.35
C GLY A 58 -3.38 23.43 4.88
N THR A 59 -4.01 23.84 5.97
CA THR A 59 -3.72 25.05 6.73
C THR A 59 -2.98 24.66 8.00
N TRP A 60 -1.79 25.25 8.20
CA TRP A 60 -0.94 24.97 9.36
C TRP A 60 -1.29 25.89 10.54
N ASP A 61 -1.61 25.28 11.69
CA ASP A 61 -1.69 25.98 12.97
C ASP A 61 -0.33 25.91 13.69
N GLY A 62 0.41 27.02 13.68
CA GLY A 62 1.71 27.13 14.34
C GLY A 62 1.67 27.04 15.88
N THR A 63 0.50 27.25 16.50
CA THR A 63 0.33 27.19 17.96
C THR A 63 0.09 25.74 18.40
N ALA A 64 -0.84 25.05 17.74
CA ALA A 64 -1.16 23.65 18.03
C ALA A 64 -0.16 22.66 17.38
N LYS A 65 0.65 23.13 16.42
CA LYS A 65 1.51 22.31 15.55
C LYS A 65 0.72 21.21 14.83
N THR A 66 -0.45 21.57 14.34
CA THR A 66 -1.39 20.68 13.65
C THR A 66 -1.73 21.23 12.26
N CYS A 67 -2.00 20.31 11.34
CA CYS A 67 -2.46 20.64 9.99
C CYS A 67 -3.96 20.31 9.85
N SER A 68 -4.70 21.16 9.14
CA SER A 68 -6.15 21.04 8.90
C SER A 68 -6.53 21.20 7.43
#